data_AF-A0A7V2QAY7-F1
#
_entry.id   AF-A0A7V2QAY7-F1
#
_cell.length_a   1.000
_cell.length_b   1.000
_cell.length_c   1.000
_cell.angle_alpha   90.00
_cell.angle_beta   90.00
_cell.angle_gamma   90.00
#
_symmetry.space_group_name_H-M   'P 1'
#
loop_
_entity.id
_entity.type
_entity.pdbx_description
1 polymer ?
#
loop_
_entity_poly.entity_id
_entity_poly.type
_entity_poly.pdbx_seq_one_letter_code
_entity_poly.pdbx_strand_id
1 'polypeptide(L)' 'MGTYGLDAVIRAWEQEQLTTEQVIGQILLLLREFEERLCIVERRLELRRERRLERHK' A
#
# COMPACT_ATOMS: atom_id res chain seq x y z
N MET A 1 8.27 12.05 -7.96
CA MET A 1 9.11 11.91 -6.75
C MET A 1 8.89 10.51 -6.23
N GLY A 2 9.95 9.68 -6.21
CA GLY A 2 9.83 8.28 -5.84
C GLY A 2 9.26 8.13 -4.44
N THR A 3 8.29 7.24 -4.29
CA THR A 3 7.75 6.86 -2.98
C THR A 3 8.90 6.35 -2.13
N TYR A 4 9.36 7.19 -1.21
CA TYR A 4 10.18 6.72 -0.11
C TYR A 4 9.33 5.70 0.64
N GLY A 5 9.84 4.48 0.81
CA GLY A 5 9.19 3.50 1.67
C GLY A 5 8.96 4.10 3.06
N LEU A 6 7.98 3.59 3.80
CA LEU A 6 7.59 4.12 5.12
C LEU A 6 8.80 4.37 6.04
N ASP A 7 9.78 3.47 6.05
CA ASP A 7 11.03 3.63 6.83
C ASP A 7 11.89 4.83 6.43
N ALA A 8 11.85 5.24 5.17
CA ALA A 8 12.57 6.42 4.71
C ALA A 8 11.81 7.71 5.06
N VAL A 9 10.47 7.68 5.06
CA VAL A 9 9.64 8.79 5.56
C VAL A 9 9.86 8.99 7.06
N ILE A 10 9.88 7.90 7.84
CA ILE A 10 10.14 7.94 9.29
C ILE A 10 11.52 8.51 9.58
N ARG A 11 12.56 8.00 8.91
CA ARG A 11 13.94 8.50 9.11
C ARG A 11 14.10 9.97 8.74
N ALA A 12 13.49 10.42 7.65
CA ALA A 12 13.56 11.82 7.25
C ALA A 12 12.77 12.73 8.21
N TRP A 13 11.67 12.24 8.78
CA TRP A 13 10.92 12.97 9.81
C TRP A 13 11.71 13.09 11.12
N GLU A 14 12.33 12.01 11.59
CA GLU A 14 13.19 12.01 12.78
C GLU A 14 14.39 12.96 12.67
N GLN A 15 14.88 13.17 11.44
CA GLN A 15 15.98 14.08 11.13
C GLN A 15 15.52 15.52 10.87
N GLU A 16 14.25 15.84 11.11
CA GLU A 16 13.63 17.16 10.84
C GLU A 16 13.77 17.62 9.38
N GLN A 17 13.95 16.66 8.44
CA GLN A 17 14.12 16.94 7.00
C GLN A 17 12.78 17.07 6.26
N LEU A 18 11.67 16.76 6.93
CA LEU A 18 10.33 16.87 6.38
C LEU A 18 9.48 17.77 7.26
N THR A 19 8.65 18.60 6.65
CA THR A 19 7.58 19.30 7.36
C THR A 19 6.42 18.34 7.64
N THR A 20 5.57 18.72 8.60
CA THR A 20 4.37 17.94 8.96
C THR A 20 3.50 17.66 7.73
N GLU A 21 3.31 18.66 6.87
CA GLU A 21 2.52 18.55 5.63
C GLU A 21 3.17 17.57 4.65
N GLN A 22 4.50 17.55 4.56
CA GLN A 22 5.22 16.61 3.70
C GLN A 22 5.08 15.18 4.20
N VAL A 23 5.16 14.95 5.52
CA VAL A 23 4.93 13.62 6.11
C VAL A 23 3.51 13.14 5.88
N ILE A 24 2.52 14.00 6.11
CA ILE A 24 1.11 13.67 5.86
C ILE A 24 0.92 13.31 4.37
N GLY A 25 1.47 14.10 3.45
CA GLY A 25 1.42 13.82 2.02
C GLY A 25 2.02 12.46 1.65
N GLN A 26 3.18 12.12 2.21
CA GLN A 26 3.82 10.82 1.98
C GLN A 26 3.00 9.65 2.55
N ILE A 27 2.44 9.80 3.74
CA ILE A 27 1.57 8.79 4.36
C ILE A 27 0.34 8.54 3.49
N LEU A 28 -0.32 9.59 3.00
CA LEU A 28 -1.50 9.47 2.14
C LEU A 28 -1.16 8.75 0.82
N LEU A 29 0.01 9.01 0.23
CA LEU A 29 0.47 8.30 -0.97
C LEU A 29 0.74 6.81 -0.69
N LEU A 30 1.38 6.50 0.43
CA LEU A 30 1.63 5.11 0.86
C LEU A 30 0.33 4.35 1.11
N LEU A 31 -0.65 4.99 1.75
CA LEU A 31 -1.98 4.39 1.99
C LEU A 31 -2.68 4.05 0.68
N ARG A 32 -2.66 4.97 -0.29
CA ARG A 32 -3.23 4.71 -1.62
C ARG A 32 -2.54 3.55 -2.33
N GLU A 33 -1.21 3.48 -2.28
CA GLU A 33 -0.46 2.37 -2.87
C GLU A 33 -0.84 1.03 -2.21
N PHE A 34 -0.98 1.01 -0.89
CA PHE A 34 -1.40 -0.19 -0.16
C PHE A 34 -2.83 -0.59 -0.49
N GLU A 35 -3.77 0.35 -0.61
CA GLU A 35 -5.14 0.09 -1.05
C GLU A 35 -5.18 -0.56 -2.44
N GLU A 36 -4.44 -0.01 -3.41
CA GLU A 36 -4.37 -0.55 -4.77
C GLU A 36 -3.80 -1.98 -4.77
N ARG A 37 -2.73 -2.22 -4.00
CA ARG A 37 -2.11 -3.54 -3.85
C ARG A 37 -3.04 -4.54 -3.16
N LEU A 38 -3.76 -4.13 -2.13
CA LEU A 38 -4.73 -4.96 -1.42
C LEU A 38 -5.87 -5.38 -2.34
N CYS A 39 -6.46 -4.43 -3.08
CA CYS A 39 -7.53 -4.71 -4.03
C CYS A 39 -7.12 -5.76 -5.08
N ILE A 40 -5.89 -5.68 -5.59
CA ILE A 40 -5.34 -6.68 -6.52
C ILE A 40 -5.23 -8.06 -5.86
N VAL A 41 -4.77 -8.12 -4.61
CA VAL A 41 -4.63 -9.38 -3.87
C VAL A 41 -5.99 -9.99 -3.59
N GLU A 42 -6.95 -9.20 -3.11
CA GLU A 42 -8.33 -9.62 -2.82
C GLU A 42 -8.99 -10.19 -4.08
N ARG A 43 -8.93 -9.47 -5.20
CA ARG A 43 -9.47 -9.93 -6.48
C ARG A 43 -8.83 -11.24 -6.95
N ARG A 44 -7.51 -11.40 -6.74
CA ARG A 44 -6.82 -12.67 -7.06
C ARG A 44 -7.27 -13.82 -6.15
N LEU A 45 -7.58 -13.54 -4.89
CA LEU A 45 -8.08 -14.54 -3.94
C LEU A 45 -9.51 -14.98 -4.29
N GLU A 46 -10.38 -14.04 -4.68
CA GLU A 46 -11.73 -14.32 -5.16
C GLU A 46 -11.70 -15.23 -6.39
N LEU A 47 -10.93 -14.86 -7.43
CA LEU A 47 -10.77 -15.68 -8.63
C LEU A 47 -10.19 -17.08 -8.36
N ARG A 48 -9.43 -17.26 -7.29
CA ARG A 48 -8.93 -18.58 -6.87
C ARG A 48 -10.00 -19.37 -6.13
N ARG A 49 -10.85 -18.72 -5.33
CA ARG A 49 -11.99 -19.36 -4.65
C ARG A 49 -13.02 -19.86 -5.66
N GLU A 50 -13.40 -19.03 -6.63
CA GLU A 50 -14.34 -19.40 -7.70
C GLU A 50 -13.87 -20.63 -8.48
N ARG A 51 -12.61 -20.62 -8.95
CA ARG A 51 -11.99 -21.76 -9.63
C ARG A 51 -11.94 -23.04 -8.81
N ARG A 52 -11.86 -22.94 -7.48
CA ARG A 52 -11.89 -24.11 -6.60
C ARG A 52 -13.32 -24.67 -6.50
N LEU A 53 -14.33 -23.79 -6.41
CA LEU A 53 -15.74 -24.20 -6.36
C LEU A 53 -16.18 -24.87 -7.66
N GLU A 54 -15.74 -24.37 -8.82
CA GLU A 54 -16.02 -24.97 -10.13
C GLU A 54 -15.44 -26.37 -10.30
N ARG A 55 -14.31 -26.69 -9.64
CA ARG A 55 -13.68 -28.03 -9.71
C ARG A 55 -14.35 -29.08 -8.81
N HIS A 56 -15.21 -28.67 -7.89
CA HIS A 56 -15.90 -29.55 -6.94
C HIS A 56 -17.40 -29.70 -7.24
N LYS A 57 -17.88 -29.12 -8.35
CA LYS A 57 -19.20 -29.35 -8.93
C LYS A 57 -19.09 -30.39 -10.04
#